data_AF-A0A2G9T6Y3-F1
#
_entry.id   AF-A0A2G9T6Y3-F1
#
_cell.length_a   1.000
_cell.length_b   1.000
_cell.length_c   1.000
_cell.angle_alpha   90.00
_cell.angle_beta   90.00
_cell.angle_gamma   90.00
#
_symmetry.space_group_name_H-M   'P 1'
#
loop_
_entity.id
_entity.type
_entity.pdbx_description
1 polymer ?
#
loop_
_entity_poly.entity_id
_entity_poly.type
_entity_poly.pdbx_seq_one_letter_code
_entity_poly.pdbx_strand_id
1 'polypeptide(L)'
;SHFTKEKKSSPLELSVSEGDIFHVTDTLFGGTVGLWQASRVYSANANKGEPPKGVIPNQATAESLAREQRRLVETKGRGGTLLRRKLESRRTKSLPKNVLADPTELSSSVPPPAYERVALNTPSFHRLLPS
;
A
#
# COMPACT_ATOMS: atom_id res chain seq x y z
N SER A 1 -6.02 -2.77 1.59
CA SER A 1 -5.27 -1.49 1.52
C SER A 1 -3.80 -1.79 1.70
N HIS A 2 -2.92 -1.00 1.08
CA HIS A 2 -1.46 -1.18 1.13
C HIS A 2 -0.76 0.02 1.77
N PHE A 3 -1.38 0.61 2.79
CA PHE A 3 -0.86 1.76 3.55
C PHE A 3 -1.54 1.85 4.91
N THR A 4 -0.97 2.65 5.82
CA THR A 4 -1.53 2.92 7.15
C THR A 4 -1.89 4.39 7.27
N LYS A 5 -3.03 4.67 7.89
CA LYS A 5 -3.51 6.01 8.18
C LYS A 5 -4.34 6.00 9.46
N GLU A 6 -3.90 6.78 10.43
CA GLU A 6 -4.68 7.01 11.65
C GLU A 6 -5.85 7.97 11.40
N LYS A 7 -6.87 7.86 12.23
CA LYS A 7 -8.01 8.77 12.26
C LYS A 7 -7.54 10.13 12.80
N LYS A 8 -7.85 11.23 12.08
CA LYS A 8 -7.39 12.56 12.47
C LYS A 8 -8.26 13.20 13.55
N SER A 9 -9.56 13.32 13.29
CA SER A 9 -10.49 13.97 14.23
C SER A 9 -11.97 13.76 13.91
N SER A 10 -12.32 13.49 12.65
CA SER A 10 -13.74 13.37 12.30
C SER A 10 -14.32 12.05 12.84
N PRO A 11 -15.47 12.06 13.52
CA PRO A 11 -16.05 10.84 14.09
C PRO A 11 -16.40 9.80 13.00
N LEU A 12 -16.68 10.26 11.78
CA LEU A 12 -17.04 9.45 10.61
C LEU A 12 -15.84 8.79 9.93
N GLU A 13 -14.63 9.31 10.12
CA GLU A 13 -13.43 8.77 9.47
C GLU A 13 -13.01 7.45 10.11
N LEU A 14 -12.71 6.48 9.24
CA LEU A 14 -12.13 5.20 9.61
C LEU A 14 -10.61 5.31 9.57
N SER A 15 -9.92 4.66 10.50
CA SER A 15 -8.51 4.35 10.30
C SER A 15 -8.34 3.37 9.12
N VAL A 16 -7.14 3.32 8.58
CA VAL A 16 -6.78 2.35 7.55
C VAL A 16 -5.49 1.68 8.01
N SER A 17 -5.49 0.36 8.08
CA SER A 17 -4.28 -0.43 8.26
C SER A 17 -3.92 -1.16 6.97
N GLU A 18 -2.64 -1.49 6.82
CA GLU A 18 -2.19 -2.39 5.75
C GLU A 18 -2.88 -3.75 5.89
N GLY A 19 -3.47 -4.25 4.80
CA GLY A 19 -4.26 -5.47 4.78
C GLY A 19 -5.77 -5.30 5.04
N ASP A 20 -6.26 -4.12 5.41
CA ASP A 20 -7.71 -3.91 5.60
C ASP A 20 -8.48 -4.06 4.28
N ILE A 21 -9.70 -4.59 4.36
CA ILE A 21 -10.61 -4.73 3.22
C ILE A 21 -11.87 -3.91 3.49
N PHE A 22 -12.21 -3.06 2.52
CA PHE A 22 -13.37 -2.19 2.57
C PHE A 22 -14.30 -2.50 1.40
N HIS A 23 -15.60 -2.49 1.68
CA HIS A 23 -16.64 -2.43 0.66
C HIS A 23 -17.07 -0.97 0.50
N VAL A 24 -16.69 -0.37 -0.62
CA VAL A 24 -16.98 1.04 -0.96
C VAL A 24 -18.40 1.13 -1.52
N THR A 25 -19.25 1.95 -0.90
CA THR A 25 -20.65 2.15 -1.29
C THR A 25 -20.89 3.46 -2.03
N ASP A 26 -20.03 4.46 -1.83
CA ASP A 26 -20.12 5.76 -2.49
C ASP A 26 -18.71 6.33 -2.69
N THR A 27 -18.41 6.84 -3.89
CA THR A 27 -17.11 7.43 -4.25
C THR A 27 -17.11 8.97 -4.25
N LEU A 28 -18.25 9.59 -3.98
CA LEU A 28 -18.45 11.04 -3.94
C LEU A 28 -19.18 11.44 -2.65
N PHE A 29 -18.62 11.04 -1.50
CA PHE A 29 -19.26 11.28 -0.20
C PHE A 29 -19.56 12.78 -0.01
N GLY A 30 -20.83 13.12 0.25
CA GLY A 30 -21.29 14.50 0.37
C GLY A 30 -21.30 15.29 -0.96
N GLY A 31 -21.30 14.60 -2.11
CA GLY A 31 -21.36 15.20 -3.44
C GLY A 31 -20.03 15.79 -3.95
N THR A 32 -18.92 15.56 -3.25
CA THR A 32 -17.60 16.11 -3.61
C THR A 32 -16.55 15.00 -3.73
N VAL A 33 -15.60 15.17 -4.65
CA VAL A 33 -14.45 14.28 -4.80
C VAL A 33 -13.53 14.43 -3.60
N GLY A 34 -13.16 13.31 -2.96
CA GLY A 34 -12.10 13.30 -1.95
C GLY A 34 -12.24 12.18 -0.94
N LEU A 35 -13.45 11.96 -0.45
CA LEU A 35 -13.76 10.91 0.52
C LEU A 35 -14.73 9.89 -0.11
N TRP A 36 -14.53 8.64 0.27
CA TRP A 36 -15.38 7.52 -0.12
C TRP A 36 -16.10 6.98 1.11
N GLN A 37 -17.39 6.70 0.99
CA GLN A 37 -18.13 5.98 2.02
C GLN A 37 -17.88 4.49 1.88
N ALA A 38 -17.52 3.83 2.98
CA ALA A 38 -17.21 2.42 2.98
C ALA A 38 -17.57 1.72 4.29
N SER A 39 -17.80 0.41 4.20
CA SER A 39 -17.85 -0.50 5.34
C SER A 39 -16.58 -1.35 5.41
N ARG A 40 -15.95 -1.46 6.59
CA ARG A 40 -14.82 -2.37 6.80
C ARG A 40 -15.33 -3.82 6.88
N VAL A 41 -14.85 -4.66 5.96
CA VAL A 41 -15.21 -6.08 5.85
C VAL A 41 -14.20 -6.96 6.57
N TYR A 42 -12.93 -6.55 6.56
CA TYR A 42 -11.84 -7.23 7.26
C TYR A 42 -10.85 -6.21 7.78
N SER A 43 -10.26 -6.52 8.93
CA SER A 43 -9.25 -5.70 9.60
C SER A 43 -8.03 -6.57 9.88
N ALA A 44 -6.87 -6.19 9.35
CA ALA A 44 -5.62 -6.90 9.63
C ALA A 44 -5.09 -6.58 11.05
N ASN A 45 -5.39 -5.37 11.55
CA ASN A 45 -5.14 -4.98 12.92
C ASN A 45 -6.41 -5.19 13.79
N ALA A 46 -6.24 -5.49 15.07
CA ALA A 46 -7.35 -5.66 16.01
C ALA A 46 -8.00 -4.29 16.34
N ASN A 47 -8.83 -3.78 15.43
CA ASN A 47 -9.53 -2.50 15.59
C ASN A 47 -10.74 -2.63 16.52
N LYS A 48 -10.50 -2.90 17.81
CA LYS A 48 -11.55 -2.95 18.84
C LYS A 48 -12.06 -1.53 19.11
N GLY A 49 -13.28 -1.22 18.68
CA GLY A 49 -14.00 0.00 19.07
C GLY A 49 -14.27 1.01 17.95
N GLU A 50 -13.80 0.78 16.72
CA GLU A 50 -14.19 1.61 15.59
C GLU A 50 -15.53 1.20 14.98
N PRO A 51 -16.30 2.16 14.43
CA PRO A 51 -17.52 1.82 13.72
C PRO A 51 -17.20 0.99 12.45
N PRO A 52 -18.06 0.03 12.08
CA PRO A 52 -17.85 -0.79 10.88
C PRO A 52 -18.05 0.01 9.58
N LYS A 53 -18.66 1.21 9.65
CA LYS A 53 -18.97 2.08 8.51
C LYS A 53 -18.47 3.48 8.79
N GLY A 54 -18.03 4.15 7.73
CA GLY A 54 -17.55 5.51 7.79
C GLY A 54 -16.99 5.96 6.46
N VAL A 55 -16.05 6.90 6.51
CA VAL A 55 -15.39 7.43 5.32
C VAL A 55 -13.89 7.11 5.32
N ILE A 56 -13.37 6.86 4.12
CA ILE A 56 -11.96 6.65 3.83
C ILE A 56 -11.51 7.63 2.74
N PRO A 57 -10.19 7.90 2.61
CA PRO A 57 -9.68 8.65 1.46
C PRO A 57 -10.08 8.03 0.13
N ASN A 58 -10.24 8.86 -0.90
CA ASN A 58 -10.32 8.37 -2.27
C ASN A 58 -8.96 7.82 -2.76
N GLN A 59 -8.97 7.22 -3.95
CA GLN A 59 -7.78 6.66 -4.60
C GLN A 59 -6.59 7.63 -4.62
N ALA A 60 -6.78 8.85 -5.15
CA ALA A 60 -5.68 9.80 -5.35
C ALA A 60 -5.04 10.22 -4.02
N THR A 61 -5.86 10.47 -2.99
CA THR A 61 -5.37 10.84 -1.66
C THR A 61 -4.64 9.66 -1.01
N ALA A 62 -5.20 8.44 -1.12
CA ALA A 62 -4.56 7.24 -0.61
C ALA A 62 -3.23 6.93 -1.29
N GLU A 63 -3.12 7.14 -2.60
CA GLU A 63 -1.85 7.01 -3.34
C GLU A 63 -0.78 7.99 -2.86
N SER A 64 -1.17 9.24 -2.59
CA SER A 64 -0.25 10.23 -2.02
C SER A 64 0.28 9.78 -0.65
N LEU A 65 -0.61 9.32 0.23
CA LEU A 65 -0.25 8.83 1.57
C LEU A 65 0.67 7.60 1.49
N ALA A 66 0.34 6.64 0.62
CA ALA A 66 1.14 5.43 0.44
C ALA A 66 2.55 5.75 -0.09
N ARG A 67 2.67 6.70 -1.04
CA ARG A 67 3.97 7.17 -1.55
C ARG A 67 4.81 7.84 -0.47
N GLU A 68 4.18 8.68 0.35
CA GLU A 68 4.88 9.36 1.45
C GLU A 68 5.36 8.37 2.51
N GLN A 69 4.52 7.41 2.91
CA GLN A 69 4.90 6.38 3.88
C GLN A 69 6.09 5.55 3.37
N ARG A 70 6.12 5.16 2.10
CA ARG A 70 7.27 4.44 1.49
C ARG A 70 8.54 5.28 1.54
N ARG A 71 8.47 6.55 1.16
CA ARG A 71 9.62 7.47 1.22
C ARG A 71 10.16 7.59 2.66
N LEU A 72 9.27 7.66 3.65
CA LEU A 72 9.67 7.69 5.06
C LEU A 72 10.37 6.38 5.49
N VAL A 73 9.84 5.22 5.11
CA VAL A 73 10.47 3.91 5.40
C VAL A 73 11.86 3.81 4.76
N GLU A 74 12.02 4.22 3.51
CA GLU A 74 13.33 4.23 2.82
C GLU A 74 14.34 5.16 3.49
N THR A 75 13.91 6.34 3.93
CA THR A 75 14.79 7.29 4.62
C THR A 75 15.17 6.83 6.02
N LYS A 76 14.25 6.18 6.75
CA LYS A 76 14.50 5.63 8.09
C LYS A 76 15.37 4.37 8.03
N GLY A 77 15.23 3.53 7.01
CA GLY A 77 16.09 2.38 6.73
C GLY A 77 17.50 2.74 6.25
N ARG A 78 17.73 3.99 5.82
CA ARG A 78 19.04 4.54 5.41
C ARG A 78 19.77 5.32 6.50
N GLY A 79 19.40 5.12 7.78
CA GLY A 79 20.06 5.69 8.96
C GLY A 79 21.51 5.23 9.21
N GLY A 80 22.33 5.11 8.17
CA GLY A 80 23.75 4.78 8.28
C GLY A 80 24.37 4.55 6.91
N THR A 81 24.89 5.62 6.27
CA THR A 81 26.04 5.67 5.33
C THR A 81 25.92 6.83 4.34
N LEU A 82 26.00 8.07 4.83
CA LEU A 82 26.23 9.25 3.98
C LEU A 82 27.71 9.44 3.59
N LEU A 83 28.57 8.41 3.72
CA LEU A 83 30.01 8.50 3.46
C LEU A 83 30.50 7.52 2.40
N ARG A 84 29.87 7.46 1.23
CA ARG A 84 30.53 6.80 0.07
C ARG A 84 30.17 7.42 -1.27
N ARG A 85 30.33 8.75 -1.37
CA ARG A 85 30.41 9.45 -2.65
C ARG A 85 31.76 10.15 -2.78
N LYS A 86 32.81 9.37 -3.11
CA LYS A 86 33.94 9.79 -3.94
C LYS A 86 34.96 8.65 -4.06
N LEU A 87 34.95 7.92 -5.17
CA LEU A 87 36.13 7.80 -6.02
C LEU A 87 35.70 7.26 -7.38
N GLU A 88 36.06 8.01 -8.40
CA GLU A 88 35.66 7.87 -9.78
C GLU A 88 36.35 6.70 -10.48
N SER A 89 35.66 6.20 -11.50
CA SER A 89 36.20 5.78 -12.80
C SER A 89 37.30 4.71 -12.80
N ARG A 90 36.91 3.50 -13.18
CA ARG A 90 37.63 2.69 -14.18
C ARG A 90 36.73 1.57 -14.73
N ARG A 91 36.32 1.76 -15.98
CA ARG A 91 36.26 0.77 -17.08
C ARG A 91 35.54 -0.55 -16.78
N THR A 92 34.44 -0.80 -17.47
CA THR A 92 34.41 -1.61 -18.71
C THR A 92 32.97 -1.73 -19.23
N LYS A 93 32.79 -1.51 -20.53
CA LYS A 93 31.60 -1.93 -21.26
C LYS A 93 31.58 -3.46 -21.25
N SER A 94 30.58 -4.05 -20.61
CA SER A 94 30.03 -5.31 -21.07
C SER A 94 28.53 -5.25 -20.85
N LEU A 95 27.77 -5.42 -21.93
CA LEU A 95 26.33 -5.68 -21.91
C LEU A 95 26.18 -7.18 -21.62
N PRO A 96 25.76 -7.62 -20.42
CA PRO A 96 25.31 -8.98 -20.27
C PRO A 96 23.84 -9.04 -20.70
N LYS A 97 23.64 -9.67 -21.86
CA LYS A 97 22.62 -10.68 -22.15
C LYS A 97 21.29 -10.52 -21.42
N ASN A 98 20.24 -10.22 -22.20
CA ASN A 98 18.86 -10.67 -22.03
C ASN A 98 18.55 -11.24 -20.64
N VAL A 99 18.41 -10.36 -19.66
CA VAL A 99 17.76 -10.70 -18.41
C VAL A 99 16.29 -10.79 -18.76
N LEU A 100 15.84 -12.01 -19.06
CA LEU A 100 14.44 -12.39 -18.92
C LEU A 100 14.15 -12.20 -17.42
N ALA A 101 13.84 -10.97 -17.01
CA ALA A 101 13.51 -10.68 -15.63
C ALA A 101 12.27 -11.49 -15.31
N ASP A 102 12.36 -12.33 -14.28
CA ASP A 102 11.21 -13.06 -13.75
C ASP A 102 10.08 -12.02 -13.52
N PRO A 103 8.85 -12.24 -14.00
CA PRO A 103 7.72 -11.35 -13.73
C PRO A 103 7.57 -11.00 -12.24
N THR A 104 8.03 -11.90 -11.37
CA THR A 104 8.09 -11.74 -9.91
C THR A 104 9.10 -10.68 -9.46
N GLU A 105 10.26 -10.57 -10.14
CA GLU A 105 11.30 -9.54 -9.93
C GLU A 105 10.90 -8.17 -10.52
N LEU A 106 10.05 -8.15 -11.54
CA LEU A 106 9.48 -6.91 -12.08
C LEU A 106 8.35 -6.39 -11.18
N SER A 107 7.56 -7.28 -10.58
CA SER A 107 6.54 -6.92 -9.60
C SER A 107 7.13 -6.37 -8.30
N SER A 108 8.36 -6.75 -7.92
CA SER A 108 9.05 -6.18 -6.76
C SER A 108 9.59 -4.76 -7.03
N SER A 109 9.72 -4.37 -8.30
CA SER A 109 10.14 -3.03 -8.70
C SER A 109 9.02 -1.98 -8.61
N VAL A 110 7.75 -2.38 -8.70
CA VAL A 110 6.61 -1.45 -8.67
C VAL A 110 5.82 -1.69 -7.38
N PRO A 111 5.75 -0.71 -6.48
CA PRO A 111 5.01 -0.90 -5.24
C PRO A 111 3.51 -1.04 -5.53
N PRO A 112 2.77 -1.80 -4.71
CA PRO A 112 1.35 -2.03 -4.93
C PRO A 112 0.55 -0.71 -4.91
N PRO A 113 -0.62 -0.65 -5.57
CA PRO A 113 -1.50 0.52 -5.46
C PRO A 113 -2.01 0.68 -4.02
N ALA A 114 -2.36 1.91 -3.60
CA ALA A 114 -2.82 2.13 -2.22
C ALA A 114 -4.10 1.36 -1.89
N TYR A 115 -5.04 1.32 -2.85
CA TYR A 115 -6.16 0.40 -2.84
C TYR A 115 -6.06 -0.58 -4.00
N GLU A 116 -6.27 -1.85 -3.68
CA GLU A 116 -6.40 -2.93 -4.63
C GLU A 116 -7.87 -3.37 -4.66
N ARG A 117 -8.42 -3.58 -5.86
CA ARG A 117 -9.77 -4.08 -6.04
C ARG A 117 -9.77 -5.59 -5.85
N VAL A 118 -10.56 -6.08 -4.91
CA VAL A 118 -10.62 -7.50 -4.54
C VAL A 118 -12.03 -8.05 -4.71
N ALA A 119 -12.10 -9.36 -4.95
CA ALA A 119 -13.35 -10.12 -4.98
C ALA A 119 -13.16 -11.42 -4.18
N LEU A 120 -14.21 -11.88 -3.51
CA LEU A 120 -14.19 -13.17 -2.84
C LEU A 120 -14.20 -14.29 -3.88
N ASN A 121 -13.24 -15.22 -3.79
CA ASN A 121 -13.15 -16.33 -4.71
C ASN A 121 -12.71 -17.62 -4.00
N THR A 122 -13.20 -18.76 -4.46
CA THR A 122 -12.82 -20.09 -3.96
C THR A 122 -11.61 -20.59 -4.74
N PRO A 123 -10.47 -20.91 -4.09
CA PRO A 123 -9.30 -21.43 -4.79
C PRO A 123 -9.59 -22.83 -5.37
N SER A 124 -9.06 -23.11 -6.56
CA SER A 124 -9.13 -24.43 -7.21
C SER A 124 -8.06 -25.42 -6.72
N PHE A 125 -7.26 -25.01 -5.73
CA PHE A 125 -6.14 -25.77 -5.19
C PHE A 125 -6.09 -25.67 -3.67
N HIS A 126 -5.40 -26.62 -3.04
CA HIS A 126 -5.16 -26.59 -1.59
C HIS A 126 -4.15 -25.49 -1.24
N ARG A 127 -4.56 -24.54 -0.40
CA ARG A 127 -3.63 -23.52 0.13
C ARG A 127 -2.57 -24.21 0.99
N LEU A 128 -1.32 -23.76 0.86
CA LEU A 128 -0.25 -24.17 1.75
C LEU A 128 -0.59 -23.73 3.17
N LEU A 129 -0.47 -24.66 4.14
CA LEU A 129 -0.62 -24.34 5.55
C LEU A 129 0.71 -23.77 6.07
N PRO A 130 0.69 -22.68 6.86
CA PRO A 130 1.88 -22.21 7.54
C PRO A 130 2.37 -23.28 8.54
N SER A 131 3.68 -23.53 8.56
CA SER A 131 4.37 -24.44 9.50
C SER A 131 4.53 -23.86 10.88
#